data_AF-A0A5B6YPB3-F1
#
_entry.id   AF-A0A5B6YPB3-F1
#
_cell.length_a   1.000
_cell.length_b   1.000
_cell.length_c   1.000
_cell.angle_alpha   90.00
_cell.angle_beta   90.00
_cell.angle_gamma   90.00
#
_symmetry.space_group_name_H-M   'P 1'
#
loop_
_entity.id
_entity.type
_entity.pdbx_description
1 polymer ?
#
loop_
_entity_poly.entity_id
_entity_poly.type
_entity_poly.pdbx_seq_one_letter_code
_entity_poly.pdbx_strand_id
1 'polypeptide(L)'
;MEGSESEAIFDSLNLNPQLFVNGVLNVVHDLADDAFDFFHQDAKTQLKLEGTDRSDDLSKGVAHIRNMIQSVLYKRLAMWETYCLQHCFSVPEGFSLPQANDSPGDSLMDHDALGDPELDAQLDSLRDKLTLVGKETAELNRELQALERQSVVSNRCAGSVNEALQLYEQHSMHDMFQELIRNASELRMKMEKLKRKRVEETECIRKERMNMPNGDMFTIKCGKGLSNATLEELQEFIADIKNV
;
A
#
# COMPACT_ATOMS: atom_id res chain seq x y z
N MET A 1 41.52 21.78 6.57
CA MET A 1 42.17 20.49 6.83
C MET A 1 42.40 19.77 5.50
N GLU A 2 42.67 20.53 4.43
CA GLU A 2 43.02 20.03 3.10
C GLU A 2 44.46 20.49 2.85
N GLY A 3 45.35 19.58 2.49
CA GLY A 3 46.76 19.83 2.17
C GLY A 3 47.76 19.60 3.32
N SER A 4 47.43 18.82 4.35
CA SER A 4 48.39 18.51 5.43
C SER A 4 49.28 17.30 5.08
N GLU A 5 50.49 17.23 5.62
CA GLU A 5 51.41 16.07 5.44
C GLU A 5 50.77 14.75 5.88
N SER A 6 49.87 14.81 6.87
CA SER A 6 49.09 13.65 7.34
C SER A 6 48.15 13.11 6.26
N GLU A 7 47.51 13.99 5.49
CA GLU A 7 46.53 13.63 4.47
C GLU A 7 47.18 12.85 3.32
N ALA A 8 48.33 13.33 2.83
CA ALA A 8 49.09 12.64 1.78
C ALA A 8 49.53 11.22 2.20
N ILE A 9 49.83 11.05 3.48
CA ILE A 9 50.18 9.75 4.05
C ILE A 9 48.96 8.81 4.08
N PHE A 10 47.80 9.27 4.54
CA PHE A 10 46.59 8.44 4.56
C PHE A 10 46.09 8.12 3.14
N ASP A 11 46.20 9.06 2.20
CA ASP A 11 45.89 8.83 0.79
C ASP A 11 46.80 7.74 0.18
N SER A 12 48.10 7.74 0.53
CA SER A 12 49.02 6.67 0.08
C SER A 12 48.66 5.28 0.60
N LEU A 13 47.95 5.23 1.74
CA LEU A 13 47.40 4.00 2.33
C LEU A 13 45.96 3.71 1.88
N ASN A 14 45.44 4.51 0.93
CA ASN A 14 44.06 4.44 0.45
C ASN A 14 43.03 4.52 1.59
N LEU A 15 43.36 5.29 2.64
CA LEU A 15 42.53 5.52 3.81
C LEU A 15 41.99 6.95 3.78
N ASN A 16 40.68 7.10 3.91
CA ASN A 16 40.06 8.41 4.13
C ASN A 16 39.55 8.49 5.58
N PRO A 17 40.25 9.23 6.47
CA PRO A 17 39.85 9.43 7.86
C PRO A 17 38.42 9.94 8.05
N GLN A 18 38.00 10.92 7.24
CA GLN A 18 36.66 11.49 7.35
C GLN A 18 35.59 10.46 6.96
N LEU A 19 35.84 9.68 5.90
CA LEU A 19 34.92 8.63 5.47
C LEU A 19 34.75 7.55 6.56
N PHE A 20 35.85 7.15 7.20
CA PHE A 20 35.82 6.21 8.32
C PHE A 20 35.00 6.75 9.49
N VAL A 21 35.29 7.99 9.92
CA VAL A 21 34.58 8.64 11.02
C VAL A 21 33.09 8.74 10.72
N ASN A 22 32.72 9.21 9.53
CA ASN A 22 31.32 9.26 9.08
C ASN A 22 30.66 7.88 9.10
N GLY A 23 31.37 6.83 8.69
CA GLY A 23 30.87 5.45 8.74
C GLY A 23 30.51 5.02 10.16
N VAL A 24 31.39 5.30 11.13
CA VAL A 24 31.12 4.99 12.55
C VAL A 24 29.94 5.80 13.09
N LEU A 25 29.88 7.10 12.76
CA LEU A 25 28.78 7.98 13.19
C LEU A 25 27.43 7.46 12.68
N ASN A 26 27.34 7.05 11.41
CA ASN A 26 26.13 6.49 10.83
C ASN A 26 25.72 5.19 11.52
N VAL A 27 26.66 4.26 11.75
CA VAL A 27 26.36 2.99 12.44
C VAL A 27 25.82 3.23 13.85
N VAL A 28 26.40 4.18 14.59
CA VAL A 28 25.92 4.53 15.93
C VAL A 28 24.52 5.15 15.88
N HIS A 29 24.24 5.97 14.86
CA HIS A 29 22.94 6.58 14.67
C HIS A 29 21.87 5.52 14.35
N ASP A 30 22.14 4.64 13.39
CA ASP A 30 21.24 3.56 12.97
C ASP A 30 20.94 2.63 14.16
N LEU A 31 21.97 2.22 14.90
CA LEU A 31 21.80 1.37 16.08
C LEU A 31 20.95 2.04 17.17
N ALA A 32 21.15 3.34 17.39
CA ALA A 32 20.39 4.08 18.39
C ALA A 32 18.90 4.16 18.00
N ASP A 33 18.62 4.44 16.72
CA ASP A 33 17.27 4.55 16.19
C ASP A 33 16.54 3.19 16.23
N ASP A 34 17.19 2.12 15.77
CA ASP A 34 16.67 0.75 15.84
C ASP A 34 16.36 0.32 17.29
N ALA A 35 17.23 0.67 18.23
CA ALA A 35 17.01 0.36 19.65
C ALA A 35 15.77 1.07 20.20
N PHE A 36 15.57 2.36 19.88
CA PHE A 36 14.37 3.08 20.32
C PHE A 36 13.09 2.51 19.73
N ASP A 37 13.12 2.15 18.44
CA ASP A 37 11.97 1.57 17.78
C ASP A 37 11.63 0.20 18.37
N PHE A 38 12.65 -0.64 18.66
CA PHE A 38 12.48 -1.91 19.36
C PHE A 38 11.84 -1.73 20.74
N PHE A 39 12.40 -0.86 21.60
CA PHE A 39 11.86 -0.66 22.95
C PHE A 39 10.46 -0.05 22.94
N HIS A 40 10.15 0.80 21.95
CA HIS A 40 8.80 1.34 21.78
C HIS A 40 7.79 0.24 21.46
N GLN A 41 8.14 -0.65 20.53
CA GLN A 41 7.30 -1.80 20.17
C GLN A 41 7.13 -2.76 21.35
N ASP A 42 8.22 -3.13 22.02
CA ASP A 42 8.19 -4.01 23.19
C ASP A 42 7.34 -3.42 24.33
N ALA A 43 7.49 -2.13 24.63
CA ALA A 43 6.68 -1.44 25.63
C ALA A 43 5.18 -1.45 25.26
N LYS A 44 4.83 -1.21 23.99
CA LYS A 44 3.44 -1.31 23.52
C LYS A 44 2.86 -2.71 23.75
N THR A 45 3.62 -3.75 23.41
CA THR A 45 3.20 -5.14 23.58
C THR A 45 3.04 -5.52 25.06
N GLN A 46 4.03 -5.20 25.91
CA GLN A 46 3.99 -5.54 27.34
C GLN A 46 2.86 -4.82 28.08
N LEU A 47 2.59 -3.57 27.73
CA LEU A 47 1.57 -2.75 28.36
C LEU A 47 0.16 -2.96 27.76
N LYS A 48 0.02 -3.76 26.70
CA LYS A 48 -1.25 -4.06 25.99
C LYS A 48 -2.02 -2.79 25.61
N LEU A 49 -1.32 -1.80 25.07
CA LEU A 49 -1.88 -0.46 24.82
C LEU A 49 -2.55 -0.29 23.45
N GLU A 50 -2.68 -1.36 22.67
CA GLU A 50 -3.31 -1.32 21.34
C GLU A 50 -4.74 -0.78 21.42
N GLY A 51 -5.00 0.32 20.70
CA GLY A 51 -6.31 0.95 20.62
C GLY A 51 -6.71 1.82 21.82
N THR A 52 -5.77 2.16 22.72
CA THR A 52 -6.05 3.03 23.89
C THR A 52 -5.39 4.39 23.78
N ASP A 53 -5.99 5.44 24.35
CA ASP A 53 -5.42 6.81 24.43
C ASP A 53 -4.03 6.85 25.10
N ARG A 54 -3.69 5.81 25.88
CA ARG A 54 -2.39 5.64 26.55
C ARG A 54 -1.24 5.30 25.59
N SER A 55 -1.53 4.83 24.38
CA SER A 55 -0.53 4.60 23.32
C SER A 55 0.12 5.91 22.86
N ASP A 56 -0.65 6.99 22.82
CA ASP A 56 -0.15 8.32 22.44
C ASP A 56 0.74 8.91 23.53
N ASP A 57 0.34 8.74 24.79
CA ASP A 57 1.15 9.19 25.93
C ASP A 57 2.49 8.42 26.01
N LEU A 58 2.47 7.10 25.76
CA LEU A 58 3.70 6.32 25.64
C LEU A 58 4.59 6.83 24.50
N SER A 59 4.01 7.09 23.33
CA SER A 59 4.77 7.59 22.17
C SER A 59 5.41 8.95 22.44
N LYS A 60 4.71 9.85 23.13
CA LYS A 60 5.27 11.15 23.57
C LYS A 60 6.41 10.96 24.58
N GLY A 61 6.24 10.06 25.55
CA GLY A 61 7.26 9.75 26.55
C GLY A 61 8.54 9.18 25.92
N VAL A 62 8.39 8.21 25.03
CA VAL A 62 9.52 7.61 24.29
C VAL A 62 10.22 8.66 23.42
N ALA A 63 9.46 9.49 22.69
CA ALA A 63 10.04 10.57 21.89
C ALA A 63 10.83 11.57 22.76
N HIS A 64 10.34 11.90 23.96
CA HIS A 64 11.05 12.77 24.88
C HIS A 64 12.39 12.17 25.34
N ILE A 65 12.39 10.88 25.74
CA ILE A 65 13.60 10.16 26.13
C ILE A 65 14.59 10.06 24.96
N ARG A 66 14.09 9.72 23.76
CA ARG A 66 14.87 9.65 22.52
C ARG A 66 15.57 10.98 22.25
N ASN A 67 14.83 12.09 22.26
CA ASN A 67 15.40 13.42 22.03
C ASN A 67 16.47 13.79 23.07
N MET A 68 16.23 13.43 24.34
CA MET A 68 17.18 13.72 25.42
C MET A 68 18.49 12.94 25.25
N ILE A 69 18.40 11.65 24.91
CA ILE A 69 19.57 10.80 24.66
C ILE A 69 20.29 11.22 23.38
N GLN A 70 19.55 11.43 22.28
CA GLN A 70 20.11 11.86 21.00
C GLN A 70 20.88 13.19 21.15
N SER A 71 20.33 14.17 21.88
CA SER A 71 21.03 15.44 22.12
C SER A 71 22.39 15.26 22.79
N VAL A 72 22.47 14.41 23.82
CA VAL A 72 23.73 14.10 24.52
C VAL A 72 24.67 13.31 23.62
N LEU A 73 24.14 12.33 22.89
CA LEU A 73 24.89 11.48 21.99
C LEU A 73 25.53 12.30 20.87
N TYR A 74 24.78 13.14 20.16
CA TYR A 74 25.31 14.01 19.11
C TYR A 74 26.43 14.91 19.61
N LYS A 75 26.27 15.49 20.80
CA LYS A 75 27.31 16.35 21.38
C LYS A 75 28.59 15.57 21.66
N ARG A 76 28.48 14.34 22.18
CA ARG A 76 29.65 13.48 22.45
C ARG A 76 30.30 12.98 21.17
N LEU A 77 29.49 12.59 20.18
CA LEU A 77 29.96 12.13 18.88
C LEU A 77 30.69 13.24 18.11
N ALA A 78 30.21 14.48 18.17
CA ALA A 78 30.92 15.62 17.56
C ALA A 78 32.29 15.89 18.21
N MET A 79 32.38 15.75 19.55
CA MET A 79 33.67 15.83 20.25
C MET A 79 34.59 14.68 19.87
N TRP A 80 34.04 13.47 19.75
CA TRP A 80 34.78 12.29 19.34
C TRP A 80 35.30 12.41 17.90
N GLU A 81 34.48 12.86 16.95
CA GLU A 81 34.90 13.15 15.57
C GLU A 81 36.05 14.15 15.55
N THR A 82 35.90 15.26 16.27
CA THR A 82 36.94 16.30 16.34
C THR A 82 38.23 15.71 16.91
N TYR A 83 38.15 14.92 17.98
CA TYR A 83 39.30 14.27 18.59
C TYR A 83 39.97 13.28 17.62
N CYS A 84 39.18 12.47 16.91
CA CYS A 84 39.71 11.51 15.94
C CYS A 84 40.48 12.21 14.82
N LEU A 85 39.92 13.25 14.22
CA LEU A 85 40.56 13.96 13.12
C LEU A 85 41.79 14.75 13.57
N GLN A 86 41.78 15.27 14.79
CA GLN A 86 42.91 16.05 15.32
C GLN A 86 44.04 15.21 15.90
N HIS A 87 43.74 14.03 16.45
CA HIS A 87 44.71 13.28 17.26
C HIS A 87 44.91 11.82 16.84
N CYS A 88 43.87 11.15 16.33
CA CYS A 88 44.01 9.76 15.89
C CYS A 88 44.50 9.69 14.43
N PHE A 89 43.99 10.59 13.60
CA PHE A 89 44.36 10.73 12.19
C PHE A 89 45.22 11.97 11.95
N SER A 90 46.17 12.20 12.86
CA SER A 90 47.24 13.18 12.67
C SER A 90 48.59 12.49 12.73
N VAL A 91 49.45 12.88 11.80
CA VAL A 91 50.81 12.41 11.70
C VAL A 91 51.71 13.45 12.39
N PRO A 92 52.62 13.03 13.29
CA PRO A 92 53.56 13.96 13.92
C PRO A 92 54.40 14.70 12.88
N GLU A 93 54.68 15.97 13.16
CA GLU A 93 55.50 16.81 12.28
C GLU A 93 56.89 16.18 12.05
N GLY A 94 57.31 16.08 10.78
CA GLY A 94 58.56 15.46 10.39
C GLY A 94 58.52 13.94 10.24
N PHE A 95 57.37 13.29 10.43
CA PHE A 95 57.19 11.89 10.07
C PHE A 95 56.94 11.77 8.57
N SER A 96 57.77 10.98 7.90
CA SER A 96 57.62 10.61 6.51
C SER A 96 57.51 9.08 6.41
N LEU A 97 56.70 8.60 5.47
CA LEU A 97 56.78 7.19 5.12
C LEU A 97 58.18 6.91 4.55
N PRO A 98 58.81 5.77 4.92
CA PRO A 98 60.00 5.31 4.22
C PRO A 98 59.65 5.26 2.73
N GLN A 99 60.39 6.00 1.90
CA GLN A 99 60.25 5.83 0.46
C GLN A 99 60.51 4.37 0.15
N ALA A 100 59.69 3.76 -0.71
CA ALA A 100 59.82 2.35 -1.08
C ALA A 100 61.22 2.00 -1.67
N ASN A 101 62.04 3.01 -1.96
CA ASN A 101 63.37 2.91 -2.52
C ASN A 101 64.51 2.89 -1.47
N ASP A 102 64.25 3.23 -0.21
CA ASP A 102 65.31 3.31 0.82
C ASP A 102 65.10 2.24 1.91
N SER A 103 65.39 0.99 1.56
CA SER A 103 65.69 -0.06 2.53
C SER A 103 67.21 -0.22 2.69
N PRO A 104 67.82 0.12 3.83
CA PRO A 104 69.19 -0.23 4.13
C PRO A 104 69.22 -1.66 4.71
N GLY A 105 69.23 -2.67 3.84
CA GLY A 105 69.35 -4.06 4.28
C GLY A 105 69.02 -5.10 3.21
N ASP A 106 69.95 -5.32 2.28
CA ASP A 106 70.43 -6.65 1.84
C ASP A 106 69.44 -7.84 1.75
N SER A 107 68.24 -7.62 1.19
CA SER A 107 67.46 -8.69 0.54
C SER A 107 66.82 -8.13 -0.72
N LEU A 108 67.63 -8.02 -1.75
CA LEU A 108 67.24 -7.75 -3.12
C LEU A 108 66.35 -8.91 -3.62
N MET A 109 65.07 -8.90 -3.27
CA MET A 109 64.07 -9.50 -4.15
C MET A 109 63.79 -8.45 -5.21
N ASP A 110 64.44 -8.66 -6.34
CA ASP A 110 64.31 -7.96 -7.60
C ASP A 110 62.83 -7.86 -7.99
N HIS A 111 62.15 -6.81 -7.54
CA HIS A 111 60.74 -6.56 -7.85
C HIS A 111 60.53 -6.04 -9.28
N ASP A 112 61.62 -5.89 -10.05
CA ASP A 112 61.59 -5.51 -11.46
C ASP A 112 61.53 -6.74 -12.41
N ALA A 113 61.42 -7.95 -11.85
CA ALA A 113 61.32 -9.19 -12.62
C ALA A 113 59.91 -9.81 -12.54
N LEU A 114 59.12 -9.52 -13.58
CA LEU A 114 57.88 -10.19 -14.00
C LEU A 114 56.64 -9.78 -13.21
N GLY A 115 55.74 -9.03 -13.88
CA GLY A 115 54.34 -8.96 -13.48
C GLY A 115 53.83 -10.39 -13.27
N ASP A 116 53.33 -10.65 -12.07
CA ASP A 116 52.85 -11.97 -11.67
C ASP A 116 51.60 -12.30 -12.51
N PRO A 117 51.72 -13.18 -13.53
CA PRO A 117 50.63 -13.45 -14.45
C PRO A 117 49.45 -14.11 -13.74
N GLU A 118 49.68 -14.71 -12.56
CA GLU A 118 48.62 -15.25 -11.72
C GLU A 118 47.82 -14.12 -11.03
N LEU A 119 48.49 -13.07 -10.56
CA LEU A 119 47.84 -11.90 -9.97
C LEU A 119 47.01 -11.15 -11.02
N ASP A 120 47.56 -10.99 -12.23
CA ASP A 120 46.85 -10.39 -13.36
C ASP A 120 45.62 -11.22 -13.76
N ALA A 121 45.75 -12.55 -13.81
CA ALA A 121 44.62 -13.45 -14.08
C ALA A 121 43.54 -13.37 -12.99
N GLN A 122 43.93 -13.25 -11.72
CA GLN A 122 42.98 -13.05 -10.61
C GLN A 122 42.29 -11.68 -10.69
N LEU A 123 43.01 -10.63 -11.06
CA LEU A 123 42.45 -9.30 -11.24
C LEU A 123 41.44 -9.27 -12.40
N ASP A 124 41.75 -9.91 -13.52
CA ASP A 124 40.83 -10.05 -14.65
C ASP A 124 39.62 -10.91 -14.27
N SER A 125 39.81 -12.00 -13.52
CA SER A 125 38.70 -12.79 -12.97
C SER A 125 37.77 -11.96 -12.06
N LEU A 126 38.32 -11.09 -11.22
CA LEU A 126 37.55 -10.20 -10.35
C LEU A 126 36.82 -9.13 -11.15
N ARG A 127 37.45 -8.56 -12.18
CA ARG A 127 36.81 -7.60 -13.10
C ARG A 127 35.64 -8.26 -13.82
N ASP A 128 35.81 -9.47 -14.35
CA ASP A 128 34.76 -10.22 -15.01
C ASP A 128 33.59 -10.49 -14.05
N LYS A 129 33.87 -10.95 -12.82
CA LYS A 129 32.85 -11.14 -11.78
C LYS A 129 32.12 -9.84 -11.44
N LEU A 130 32.84 -8.72 -11.33
CA LEU A 130 32.24 -7.42 -11.04
C LEU A 130 31.30 -6.99 -12.17
N THR A 131 31.69 -7.19 -13.44
CA THR A 131 30.80 -6.89 -14.58
C THR A 131 29.57 -7.79 -14.61
N LEU A 132 29.72 -9.06 -14.23
CA LEU A 132 28.62 -10.01 -14.15
C LEU A 132 27.62 -9.60 -13.05
N VAL A 133 28.10 -9.35 -11.83
CA VAL A 133 27.28 -8.87 -10.71
C VAL A 133 26.62 -7.53 -11.06
N GLY A 134 27.32 -6.65 -11.78
CA GLY A 134 26.75 -5.39 -12.25
C GLY A 134 25.57 -5.58 -13.21
N LYS A 135 25.64 -6.57 -14.11
CA LYS A 135 24.52 -6.92 -15.00
C LYS A 135 23.35 -7.51 -14.23
N GLU A 136 23.62 -8.45 -13.33
CA GLU A 136 22.61 -9.08 -12.47
C GLU A 136 21.90 -8.03 -11.59
N THR A 137 22.65 -7.11 -11.00
CA THR A 137 22.11 -5.99 -10.21
C THR A 137 21.21 -5.09 -11.06
N ALA A 138 21.59 -4.82 -12.32
CA ALA A 138 20.77 -4.03 -13.23
C ALA A 138 19.48 -4.75 -13.65
N GLU A 139 19.52 -6.08 -13.80
CA GLU A 139 18.34 -6.90 -14.07
C GLU A 139 17.40 -6.95 -12.86
N LEU A 140 17.94 -7.23 -11.67
CA LEU A 140 17.16 -7.25 -10.43
C LEU A 140 16.48 -5.90 -10.16
N ASN A 141 17.17 -4.78 -10.40
CA ASN A 141 16.57 -3.45 -10.27
C ASN A 141 15.42 -3.22 -11.27
N ARG A 142 15.51 -3.77 -12.49
CA ARG A 142 14.39 -3.69 -13.45
C ARG A 142 13.19 -4.50 -12.98
N GLU A 143 13.42 -5.69 -12.42
CA GLU A 143 12.36 -6.52 -11.85
C GLU A 143 11.69 -5.84 -10.65
N LEU A 144 12.49 -5.24 -9.76
CA LEU A 144 11.99 -4.52 -8.60
C LEU A 144 11.09 -3.35 -9.02
N GLN A 145 11.51 -2.55 -10.00
CA GLN A 145 10.69 -1.48 -10.56
C GLN A 145 9.39 -1.99 -11.24
N ALA A 146 9.44 -3.15 -11.89
CA ALA A 146 8.26 -3.76 -12.48
C ALA A 146 7.26 -4.21 -11.40
N LEU A 147 7.76 -4.82 -10.32
CA LEU A 147 6.97 -5.24 -9.16
C LEU A 147 6.36 -4.04 -8.42
N GLU A 148 7.10 -2.95 -8.24
CA GLU A 148 6.56 -1.71 -7.66
C GLU A 148 5.38 -1.16 -8.48
N ARG A 149 5.54 -1.08 -9.80
CA ARG A 149 4.45 -0.64 -10.69
C ARG A 149 3.24 -1.56 -10.58
N GLN A 150 3.46 -2.88 -10.53
CA GLN A 150 2.38 -3.85 -10.37
C GLN A 150 1.68 -3.68 -9.01
N SER A 151 2.43 -3.47 -7.93
CA SER A 151 1.91 -3.22 -6.58
C SER A 151 1.03 -1.97 -6.56
N VAL A 152 1.47 -0.86 -7.16
CA VAL A 152 0.68 0.37 -7.27
C VAL A 152 -0.63 0.15 -8.02
N VAL A 153 -0.60 -0.57 -9.15
CA VAL A 153 -1.82 -0.89 -9.92
C VAL A 153 -2.75 -1.81 -9.14
N SER A 154 -2.19 -2.82 -8.45
CA SER A 154 -2.95 -3.75 -7.61
C SER A 154 -3.66 -3.01 -6.46
N ASN A 155 -2.94 -2.14 -5.74
CA ASN A 155 -3.50 -1.33 -4.67
C ASN A 155 -4.60 -0.39 -5.16
N ARG A 156 -4.40 0.23 -6.33
CA ARG A 156 -5.44 1.06 -6.96
C ARG A 156 -6.69 0.26 -7.32
N CYS A 157 -6.51 -0.95 -7.87
CA CYS A 157 -7.62 -1.85 -8.19
C CYS A 157 -8.38 -2.28 -6.93
N ALA A 158 -7.66 -2.69 -5.88
CA ALA A 158 -8.25 -3.03 -4.59
C ALA A 158 -9.04 -1.87 -3.99
N GLY A 159 -8.51 -0.64 -4.08
CA GLY A 159 -9.20 0.59 -3.68
C GLY A 159 -10.51 0.80 -4.45
N SER A 160 -10.49 0.70 -5.79
CA SER A 160 -11.69 0.84 -6.61
C SER A 160 -12.74 -0.25 -6.38
N VAL A 161 -12.32 -1.49 -6.13
CA VAL A 161 -13.24 -2.59 -5.77
C VAL A 161 -13.89 -2.32 -4.42
N ASN A 162 -13.11 -1.86 -3.44
CA ASN A 162 -13.62 -1.52 -2.12
C ASN A 162 -14.61 -0.33 -2.18
N GLU A 163 -14.33 0.69 -2.99
CA GLU A 163 -15.25 1.81 -3.22
C GLU A 163 -16.56 1.35 -3.88
N ALA A 164 -16.49 0.47 -4.88
CA ALA A 164 -17.68 -0.12 -5.50
C ALA A 164 -18.50 -0.97 -4.50
N LEU A 165 -17.84 -1.70 -3.60
CA LEU A 165 -18.49 -2.46 -2.54
C LEU A 165 -19.21 -1.53 -1.56
N GLN A 166 -18.56 -0.45 -1.13
CA GLN A 166 -19.17 0.56 -0.25
C GLN A 166 -20.40 1.20 -0.89
N LEU A 167 -20.34 1.53 -2.18
CA LEU A 167 -21.51 2.06 -2.90
C LEU A 167 -22.66 1.04 -2.95
N TYR A 168 -22.35 -0.25 -3.14
CA TYR A 168 -23.35 -1.31 -3.12
C TYR A 168 -24.05 -1.43 -1.76
N GLU A 169 -23.26 -1.39 -0.68
CA GLU A 169 -23.76 -1.44 0.70
C GLU A 169 -24.56 -0.16 1.06
N GLN A 170 -24.06 1.02 0.69
CA GLN A 170 -24.70 2.29 1.00
C GLN A 170 -26.06 2.45 0.32
N HIS A 171 -26.20 1.96 -0.92
CA HIS A 171 -27.43 2.11 -1.68
C HIS A 171 -28.51 1.07 -1.33
N SER A 172 -28.27 0.18 -0.37
CA SER A 172 -29.10 -1.01 -0.10
C SER A 172 -29.72 -1.60 -1.37
N MET A 173 -28.88 -1.75 -2.41
CA MET A 173 -29.35 -2.20 -3.72
C MET A 173 -29.95 -3.59 -3.64
N HIS A 174 -29.50 -4.39 -2.67
CA HIS A 174 -30.09 -5.67 -2.35
C HIS A 174 -31.56 -5.54 -1.89
N ASP A 175 -31.84 -4.65 -0.94
CA ASP A 175 -33.21 -4.46 -0.42
C ASP A 175 -34.12 -3.91 -1.51
N MET A 176 -33.68 -2.91 -2.28
CA MET A 176 -34.45 -2.37 -3.41
C MET A 176 -34.77 -3.46 -4.45
N PHE A 177 -33.81 -4.34 -4.73
CA PHE A 177 -34.02 -5.43 -5.68
C PHE A 177 -35.01 -6.48 -5.13
N GLN A 178 -34.94 -6.80 -3.84
CA GLN A 178 -35.90 -7.69 -3.17
C GLN A 178 -37.32 -7.08 -3.17
N GLU A 179 -37.44 -5.78 -2.89
CA GLU A 179 -38.73 -5.09 -2.96
C GLU A 179 -39.30 -5.06 -4.38
N LEU A 180 -38.46 -4.84 -5.39
CA LEU A 180 -38.89 -4.91 -6.79
C LEU A 180 -39.42 -6.30 -7.16
N ILE A 181 -38.75 -7.37 -6.73
CA ILE A 181 -39.19 -8.76 -6.95
C ILE A 181 -40.54 -9.01 -6.25
N ARG A 182 -40.69 -8.55 -5.01
CA ARG A 182 -41.94 -8.65 -4.25
C ARG A 182 -43.08 -7.95 -4.99
N ASN A 183 -42.86 -6.70 -5.38
CA ASN A 183 -43.86 -5.85 -6.04
C ASN A 183 -44.25 -6.40 -7.42
N ALA A 184 -43.29 -6.92 -8.19
CA ALA A 184 -43.56 -7.58 -9.47
C ALA A 184 -44.40 -8.86 -9.28
N SER A 185 -44.12 -9.63 -8.23
CA SER A 185 -44.87 -10.85 -7.90
C SER A 185 -46.30 -10.53 -7.47
N GLU A 186 -46.49 -9.48 -6.67
CA GLU A 186 -47.81 -9.00 -6.25
C GLU A 186 -48.61 -8.47 -7.43
N LEU A 187 -48.00 -7.68 -8.31
CA LEU A 187 -48.63 -7.20 -9.54
C LEU A 187 -49.13 -8.37 -10.39
N ARG A 188 -48.29 -9.39 -10.59
CA ARG A 188 -48.68 -10.61 -11.32
C ARG A 188 -49.88 -11.29 -10.67
N MET A 189 -49.89 -11.42 -9.34
CA MET A 189 -51.00 -12.02 -8.61
C MET A 189 -52.31 -11.21 -8.79
N LYS A 190 -52.25 -9.88 -8.64
CA LYS A 190 -53.41 -8.99 -8.82
C LYS A 190 -53.93 -9.06 -10.26
N MET A 191 -53.05 -9.13 -11.24
CA MET A 191 -53.41 -9.24 -12.66
C MET A 191 -54.13 -10.57 -12.97
N GLU A 192 -53.66 -11.68 -12.40
CA GLU A 192 -54.34 -12.98 -12.50
C GLU A 192 -55.69 -13.00 -11.77
N LYS A 193 -55.79 -12.36 -10.60
CA LYS A 193 -57.06 -12.21 -9.87
C LYS A 193 -58.08 -11.40 -10.68
N LEU A 194 -57.65 -10.29 -11.27
CA LEU A 194 -58.49 -9.44 -12.12
C LEU A 194 -58.94 -10.18 -13.38
N LYS A 195 -58.07 -10.99 -13.98
CA LYS A 195 -58.40 -11.85 -15.11
C LYS A 195 -59.48 -12.89 -14.74
N ARG A 196 -59.37 -13.55 -13.57
CA ARG A 196 -60.40 -14.48 -13.07
C ARG A 196 -61.74 -13.80 -12.81
N LYS A 197 -61.74 -12.67 -12.08
CA LYS A 197 -62.96 -11.89 -11.80
C LYS A 197 -63.68 -11.48 -13.08
N ARG A 198 -62.94 -11.08 -14.11
CA ARG A 198 -63.50 -10.74 -15.42
C ARG A 198 -64.15 -11.95 -16.11
N VAL A 199 -63.53 -13.13 -16.05
CA VAL A 199 -64.12 -14.35 -16.62
C VAL A 199 -65.43 -14.70 -15.89
N GLU A 200 -65.40 -14.67 -14.57
CA GLU A 200 -66.59 -14.93 -13.72
C GLU A 200 -67.73 -13.93 -14.00
N GLU A 201 -67.45 -12.63 -14.13
CA GLU A 201 -68.44 -11.61 -14.51
C GLU A 201 -69.02 -11.87 -15.90
N THR A 202 -68.19 -12.22 -16.89
CA THR A 202 -68.69 -12.55 -18.24
C THR A 202 -69.53 -13.82 -18.28
N GLU A 203 -69.23 -14.79 -17.42
CA GLU A 203 -70.03 -16.01 -17.25
C GLU A 203 -71.35 -15.74 -16.52
N CYS A 204 -71.36 -14.85 -15.52
CA CYS A 204 -72.55 -14.42 -14.81
C CYS A 204 -73.53 -13.70 -15.76
N ILE A 205 -73.02 -12.75 -16.55
CA ILE A 205 -73.80 -12.05 -17.59
C ILE A 205 -74.34 -13.04 -18.65
N ARG A 206 -73.56 -14.07 -19.00
CA ARG A 206 -74.01 -15.11 -19.95
C ARG A 206 -75.12 -15.98 -19.35
N LYS A 207 -75.03 -16.35 -18.07
CA LYS A 207 -76.07 -17.11 -17.35
C LYS A 207 -77.35 -16.29 -17.17
N GLU A 208 -77.24 -15.00 -16.84
CA GLU A 208 -78.39 -14.09 -16.76
C GLU A 208 -79.12 -13.96 -18.11
N ARG A 209 -78.40 -13.90 -19.24
CA ARG A 209 -79.01 -13.92 -20.58
C ARG A 209 -79.75 -15.21 -20.91
N MET A 210 -79.36 -16.35 -20.35
CA MET A 210 -80.04 -17.63 -20.58
C MET A 210 -81.33 -17.79 -19.76
N ASN A 211 -81.49 -17.00 -18.68
CA ASN A 211 -82.63 -17.09 -17.77
C ASN A 211 -83.74 -16.04 -18.04
N MET A 212 -83.61 -15.20 -19.08
CA MET A 212 -84.63 -14.20 -19.43
C MET A 212 -85.64 -14.75 -20.43
N PRO A 213 -86.97 -14.62 -20.19
CA PRO A 213 -87.98 -14.99 -21.17
C PRO A 213 -87.93 -14.03 -22.35
N ASN A 214 -88.00 -14.60 -23.55
CA ASN A 214 -87.90 -13.94 -24.85
C ASN A 214 -88.85 -12.73 -24.96
N GLY A 215 -88.35 -11.51 -24.76
CA GLY A 215 -89.18 -10.31 -24.76
C GLY A 215 -88.45 -8.98 -24.92
N ASP A 216 -87.23 -8.82 -24.40
CA ASP A 216 -86.49 -7.56 -24.56
C ASP A 216 -85.02 -7.81 -24.88
N MET A 217 -84.73 -7.93 -26.17
CA MET A 217 -83.37 -8.18 -26.68
C MET A 217 -82.60 -6.88 -27.00
N PHE A 218 -83.11 -5.70 -26.63
CA PHE A 218 -82.59 -4.41 -27.12
C PHE A 218 -81.95 -3.47 -26.09
N THR A 219 -81.78 -3.87 -24.83
CA THR A 219 -81.11 -3.03 -23.80
C THR A 219 -79.88 -3.68 -23.18
N ILE A 220 -79.14 -4.50 -23.93
CA ILE A 220 -77.89 -5.09 -23.44
C ILE A 220 -76.72 -4.42 -24.15
N LYS A 221 -76.06 -3.48 -23.45
CA LYS A 221 -74.77 -2.90 -23.86
C LYS A 221 -73.79 -4.05 -24.10
N CYS A 222 -73.49 -4.28 -25.37
CA CYS A 222 -72.49 -5.23 -25.82
C CYS A 222 -71.13 -4.77 -25.28
N GLY A 223 -70.43 -5.64 -24.56
CA GLY A 223 -69.15 -5.33 -23.91
C GLY A 223 -68.14 -4.79 -24.91
N LYS A 224 -67.69 -3.55 -24.68
CA LYS A 224 -66.66 -2.88 -25.47
C LYS A 224 -65.53 -2.43 -24.55
N GLY A 225 -64.52 -3.31 -24.41
CA GLY A 225 -63.12 -3.00 -24.05
C GLY A 225 -62.84 -2.06 -22.86
N LEU A 226 -61.56 -1.68 -22.72
CA LEU A 226 -61.06 -0.73 -21.71
C LEU A 226 -61.61 0.71 -21.89
N SER A 227 -62.37 0.96 -22.95
CA SER A 227 -62.84 2.28 -23.37
C SER A 227 -64.01 2.83 -22.57
N ASN A 228 -64.51 2.08 -21.58
CA ASN A 228 -65.67 2.45 -20.77
C ASN A 228 -65.46 2.33 -19.26
N ALA A 229 -64.22 2.08 -18.80
CA ALA A 229 -63.90 2.15 -17.38
C ALA A 229 -64.23 3.57 -16.88
N THR A 230 -65.03 3.68 -15.83
CA THR A 230 -65.34 4.99 -15.26
C THR A 230 -64.08 5.58 -14.62
N LEU A 231 -64.00 6.91 -14.56
CA LEU A 231 -62.84 7.58 -13.96
C LEU A 231 -62.64 7.12 -12.51
N GLU A 232 -63.73 6.80 -11.82
CA GLU A 232 -63.75 6.27 -10.46
C GLU A 232 -63.12 4.87 -10.37
N GLU A 233 -63.41 3.96 -11.30
CA GLU A 233 -62.82 2.60 -11.31
C GLU A 233 -61.30 2.64 -11.60
N LEU A 234 -60.88 3.56 -12.48
CA LEU A 234 -59.46 3.80 -12.74
C LEU A 234 -58.77 4.47 -11.56
N GLN A 235 -59.45 5.37 -10.86
CA GLN A 235 -58.94 6.02 -9.65
C GLN A 235 -58.85 5.05 -8.47
N GLU A 236 -59.82 4.16 -8.29
CA GLU A 236 -59.80 3.11 -7.27
C GLU A 236 -58.64 2.13 -7.54
N PHE A 237 -58.45 1.72 -8.79
CA PHE A 237 -57.31 0.90 -9.16
C PHE A 237 -55.95 1.59 -8.91
N ILE A 238 -55.85 2.90 -9.20
CA ILE A 238 -54.64 3.69 -8.91
C ILE A 238 -54.44 3.87 -7.40
N ALA A 239 -55.52 4.04 -6.63
CA ALA A 239 -55.47 4.15 -5.18
C ALA A 239 -55.01 2.84 -4.53
N ASP A 240 -55.49 1.70 -5.05
CA ASP A 240 -55.07 0.37 -4.63
C ASP A 240 -53.61 0.03 -4.99
N ILE A 241 -53.03 0.74 -5.97
CA ILE A 241 -51.61 0.67 -6.31
C ILE A 241 -50.78 1.61 -5.42
N LYS A 242 -51.31 2.79 -5.06
CA LYS A 242 -50.62 3.79 -4.22
C LYS A 242 -50.60 3.48 -2.72
N ASN A 243 -51.47 2.59 -2.27
CA ASN A 243 -51.56 2.15 -0.86
C ASN A 243 -50.67 0.94 -0.52
N VAL A 244 -49.61 0.70 -1.30
CA VAL A 244 -48.56 -0.32 -1.05
C VAL A 244 -47.21 0.36 -0.95
#